data_AF-A0A1D2I427-F1
#
_entry.id   AF-A0A1D2I427-F1
#
_cell.length_a   1.000
_cell.length_b   1.000
_cell.length_c   1.000
_cell.angle_alpha   90.00
_cell.angle_beta   90.00
_cell.angle_gamma   90.00
#
_symmetry.space_group_name_H-M   'P 1'
#
loop_
_entity.id
_entity.type
_entity.pdbx_description
1 polymer ?
#
loop_
_entity_poly.entity_id
_entity_poly.type
_entity_poly.pdbx_seq_one_letter_code
_entity_poly.pdbx_strand_id
1 'polypeptide(L)' 'MSVCTSSREARLAQLLDTIRTWGGRWTSGRVQDLRRLTGQAPCRTTARRDLLALATRGHLDQRGPDNDRYFTLHTRKDRA' A
#
# COMPACT_ATOMS: atom_id res chain seq x y z
N MET A 1 -27.46 -0.63 1.16
CA MET A 1 -26.67 -0.18 -0.01
C MET A 1 -25.38 -0.98 -0.06
N SER A 2 -25.31 -2.05 -0.88
CA SER A 2 -24.07 -2.80 -1.07
C SER A 2 -23.20 -2.06 -2.08
N VAL A 3 -22.10 -1.48 -1.60
CA VAL A 3 -21.02 -1.04 -2.48
C VAL A 3 -20.36 -2.29 -3.05
N CYS A 4 -20.63 -2.61 -4.31
CA CYS A 4 -19.81 -3.53 -5.08
C CYS A 4 -18.40 -2.93 -5.14
N THR A 5 -17.55 -3.29 -4.19
CA THR A 5 -16.22 -2.74 -4.07
C THR A 5 -15.47 -3.17 -5.32
N SER A 6 -15.13 -2.21 -6.20
CA SER A 6 -14.41 -2.53 -7.43
C SER A 6 -13.17 -3.37 -7.10
N SER A 7 -12.74 -4.24 -8.02
CA SER A 7 -11.53 -5.06 -7.84
C SER A 7 -10.29 -4.25 -7.44
N ARG A 8 -10.27 -2.94 -7.74
CA ARG A 8 -9.28 -1.99 -7.24
C ARG A 8 -9.43 -1.69 -5.75
N GLU A 9 -10.62 -1.34 -5.28
CA GLU A 9 -10.85 -0.99 -3.86
C GLU A 9 -10.59 -2.18 -2.95
N ALA A 10 -11.02 -3.38 -3.33
CA ALA A 10 -10.70 -4.62 -2.60
C ALA A 10 -9.18 -4.84 -2.50
N ARG A 11 -8.46 -4.64 -3.60
CA ARG A 11 -7.00 -4.74 -3.64
C ARG A 11 -6.31 -3.68 -2.77
N LEU A 12 -6.81 -2.44 -2.75
CA LEU A 12 -6.27 -1.37 -1.90
C LEU A 12 -6.52 -1.66 -0.41
N ALA A 13 -7.71 -2.16 -0.07
CA ALA A 13 -8.03 -2.56 1.29
C ALA A 13 -7.13 -3.71 1.78
N GLN A 14 -6.94 -4.75 0.95
CA GLN A 14 -6.05 -5.86 1.27
C GLN A 14 -4.59 -5.41 1.43
N LEU A 15 -4.11 -4.52 0.56
CA LEU A 15 -2.76 -3.96 0.68
C LEU A 15 -2.61 -3.14 1.96
N LEU A 16 -3.59 -2.30 2.30
CA LEU A 16 -3.57 -1.49 3.51
C LEU A 16 -3.57 -2.37 4.76
N ASP A 17 -4.40 -3.41 4.79
CA ASP A 17 -4.45 -4.38 5.89
C ASP A 17 -3.10 -5.10 6.09
N THR A 18 -2.46 -5.49 4.98
CA THR A 18 -1.12 -6.06 5.04
C THR A 18 -0.10 -5.05 5.58
N ILE A 19 -0.15 -3.79 5.13
CA ILE A 19 0.75 -2.75 5.63
C ILE A 19 0.54 -2.50 7.13
N ARG A 20 -0.70 -2.57 7.61
CA ARG A 20 -1.03 -2.43 9.04
C ARG A 20 -0.52 -3.61 9.87
N THR A 21 -0.67 -4.83 9.37
CA THR A 21 -0.25 -6.06 10.06
C THR A 21 1.27 -6.15 10.21
N TRP A 22 2.01 -5.87 9.14
CA TRP A 22 3.48 -6.05 9.13
C TRP A 22 4.23 -4.77 9.49
N GLY A 23 3.61 -3.60 9.31
CA GLY A 23 4.23 -2.31 9.54
C GLY A 23 5.47 -2.05 8.68
N GLY A 24 6.28 -1.09 9.11
CA GLY A 24 7.60 -0.82 8.54
C GLY A 24 7.62 -0.16 7.16
N ARG A 25 8.75 -0.32 6.47
CA ARG A 25 9.04 0.31 5.17
C ARG A 25 8.46 -0.49 4.01
N TRP A 26 7.62 0.16 3.20
CA TRP A 26 7.02 -0.42 2.01
C TRP A 26 7.53 0.25 0.74
N THR A 27 8.08 -0.54 -0.17
CA THR A 27 8.49 -0.09 -1.50
C THR A 27 7.64 -0.78 -2.57
N SER A 28 7.63 -0.23 -3.78
CA SER A 28 6.97 -0.91 -4.92
C SER A 28 7.53 -2.32 -5.17
N GLY A 29 8.83 -2.54 -4.92
CA GLY A 29 9.47 -3.86 -4.97
C GLY A 29 8.94 -4.80 -3.90
N ARG A 30 8.86 -4.35 -2.64
CA ARG A 30 8.32 -5.17 -1.54
C ARG A 30 6.87 -5.61 -1.79
N VAL A 31 6.04 -4.72 -2.36
CA VAL A 31 4.67 -5.07 -2.74
C VAL A 31 4.65 -6.05 -3.92
N GLN A 32 5.56 -5.89 -4.88
CA GLN A 32 5.70 -6.85 -5.99
C GLN A 32 6.08 -8.24 -5.49
N ASP A 33 7.05 -8.34 -4.57
CA ASP A 33 7.48 -9.62 -4.01
C ASP A 33 6.38 -10.27 -3.17
N LEU A 34 5.66 -9.48 -2.36
CA LEU A 34 4.46 -9.96 -1.65
C LEU A 34 3.44 -10.56 -2.63
N ARG A 35 3.20 -9.91 -3.77
CA ARG A 35 2.27 -10.41 -4.78
C ARG A 35 2.75 -11.71 -5.40
N ARG A 36 4.05 -11.84 -5.70
CA ARG A 36 4.63 -13.12 -6.16
C ARG A 36 4.40 -14.24 -5.16
N LEU A 37 4.64 -13.97 -3.88
CA LEU A 37 4.48 -14.95 -2.79
C LEU A 37 3.02 -15.40 -2.60
N THR A 38 2.06 -14.50 -2.86
CA THR A 38 0.62 -14.75 -2.70
C THR A 38 -0.08 -15.16 -4.00
N GLY A 39 0.68 -15.45 -5.06
CA GLY A 39 0.15 -15.85 -6.37
C GLY A 39 -0.60 -14.75 -7.13
N GLN A 40 -0.42 -13.49 -6.74
CA GLN A 40 -1.02 -12.32 -7.38
C GLN A 40 -0.12 -11.76 -8.49
N ALA A 41 -0.72 -11.08 -9.47
CA ALA A 41 0.03 -10.47 -10.58
C ALA A 41 1.09 -9.45 -10.07
N PRO A 42 2.40 -9.65 -10.35
CA PRO A 42 3.49 -8.90 -9.74
C PRO A 42 3.78 -7.57 -10.44
N CYS A 43 2.76 -6.90 -11.00
CA CYS A 43 2.96 -5.69 -11.80
C CYS A 43 3.46 -4.51 -10.92
N ARG A 44 4.73 -4.14 -11.09
CA ARG A 44 5.39 -3.05 -10.33
C ARG A 44 4.70 -1.70 -10.50
N THR A 45 4.22 -1.39 -11.70
CA THR A 45 3.46 -0.16 -11.98
C THR A 45 2.16 -0.10 -11.18
N THR A 46 1.44 -1.23 -11.10
CA THR A 46 0.21 -1.34 -10.31
C THR A 46 0.52 -1.21 -8.82
N ALA A 47 1.57 -1.87 -8.34
CA ALA A 47 2.03 -1.73 -6.95
C ALA A 47 2.37 -0.28 -6.59
N ARG A 48 3.08 0.44 -7.48
CA ARG A 48 3.38 1.87 -7.30
C ARG A 48 2.11 2.72 -7.26
N ARG A 49 1.17 2.51 -8.19
CA ARG A 49 -0.11 3.23 -8.23
C ARG A 49 -0.95 2.98 -6.98
N ASP A 50 -0.96 1.74 -6.49
CA ASP A 50 -1.73 1.39 -5.29
C ASP A 50 -1.13 2.04 -4.03
N LEU A 51 0.20 2.04 -3.87
CA LEU A 51 0.87 2.76 -2.78
C LEU A 51 0.63 4.28 -2.84
N LEU A 52 0.71 4.87 -4.03
CA LEU A 52 0.40 6.29 -4.22
C LEU A 52 -1.06 6.59 -3.88
N ALA A 53 -2.00 5.73 -4.29
CA ALA A 53 -3.41 5.91 -3.96
C ALA A 53 -3.65 5.89 -2.45
N LEU A 54 -2.98 4.98 -1.71
CA LEU A 54 -3.06 4.94 -0.26
C LEU A 54 -2.40 6.16 0.40
N ALA A 55 -1.30 6.67 -0.16
CA ALA A 55 -0.67 7.90 0.32
C ALA A 55 -1.53 9.15 0.07
N THR A 56 -2.10 9.29 -1.13
CA THR A 56 -3.04 10.37 -1.46
C THR A 56 -4.29 10.35 -0.57
N ARG A 57 -4.72 9.16 -0.13
CA ARG A 57 -5.83 9.00 0.83
C ARG A 57 -5.43 9.26 2.29
N GLY A 58 -4.17 9.58 2.57
CA GLY A 58 -3.67 9.86 3.91
C GLY A 58 -3.44 8.63 4.78
N HIS A 59 -3.41 7.41 4.21
CA HIS A 59 -3.09 6.21 4.96
C HIS A 59 -1.59 5.96 5.09
N LEU A 60 -0.79 6.44 4.14
CA LEU A 60 0.64 6.25 4.10
C LEU A 60 1.36 7.59 3.97
N ASP A 61 2.50 7.70 4.64
CA ASP A 61 3.45 8.78 4.39
C ASP A 61 4.42 8.34 3.30
N GLN A 62 4.52 9.14 2.25
CA GLN A 62 5.60 8.99 1.27
C GLN A 62 6.90 9.60 1.84
N ARG A 63 8.00 8.86 1.75
CA ARG A 63 9.33 9.26 2.23
C ARG A 63 10.41 8.92 1.17
N GLY A 64 11.55 9.60 1.27
CA GLY A 64 12.72 9.37 0.42
C GLY A 64 12.65 10.04 -0.97
N PRO A 65 13.80 10.11 -1.67
CA PRO A 65 13.91 10.65 -3.02
C PRO A 65 13.25 9.71 -4.04
N ASP A 66 13.00 10.18 -5.26
CA ASP A 66 12.26 9.43 -6.29
C ASP A 66 12.81 8.02 -6.57
N ASN A 67 14.13 7.86 -6.51
CA ASN A 67 14.83 6.59 -6.75
C ASN A 67 14.90 5.66 -5.54
N ASP A 68 14.65 6.17 -4.33
CA ASP A 68 14.59 5.36 -3.09
C ASP A 68 13.26 5.55 -2.35
N ARG A 69 12.21 5.90 -3.10
CA ARG A 69 10.91 6.26 -2.56
C ARG A 69 10.31 5.08 -1.81
N TYR A 70 9.91 5.32 -0.57
CA TYR A 70 9.24 4.36 0.28
C TYR A 70 8.05 4.95 1.00
N PHE A 71 7.21 4.07 1.51
CA PHE A 71 5.96 4.41 2.18
C PHE A 71 5.97 3.77 3.57
N THR A 72 5.50 4.51 4.55
CA THR A 72 5.28 4.02 5.91
C THR A 72 3.83 4.24 6.29
N LEU A 73 3.28 3.39 7.16
CA LEU A 73 1.94 3.61 7.69
C LEU A 73 1.88 5.00 8.33
N HIS A 74 0.89 5.79 7.96
CA HIS A 74 0.63 7.06 8.63
C HIS A 74 0.06 6.73 10.02
N THR A 75 0.92 6.80 11.03
CA THR A 75 0.48 6.70 12.41
C THR A 75 -0.07 8.06 12.79
N ARG A 76 -1.41 8.22 12.80
CA ARG A 76 -1.95 9.31 13.59
C ARG A 76 -1.54 9.04 15.02
N LYS A 77 -0.71 9.93 15.56
CA LYS A 77 -0.52 10.06 17.00
C LYS A 77 -1.82 10.62 17.55
N ASP A 78 -2.88 9.80 17.57
CA ASP A 78 -4.01 10.04 18.45
C ASP A 78 -3.42 9.90 19.85
N ARG A 79 -3.10 11.07 20.40
CA ARG A 79 -2.62 11.30 21.75
C ARG A 79 -3.68 10.73 22.70
N ALA A 80 -3.39 9.57 23.26
CA ALA A 80 -4.01 9.13 24.51
C ALA A 80 -3.65 10.13 25.63
#